data_AF-A0A2W1NPV6-F1
#
_entry.id   AF-A0A2W1NPV6-F1
#
_cell.length_a   1.000
_cell.length_b   1.000
_cell.length_c   1.000
_cell.angle_alpha   90.00
_cell.angle_beta   90.00
_cell.angle_gamma   90.00
#
_symmetry.space_group_name_H-M   'P 1'
#
loop_
_entity.id
_entity.type
_entity.pdbx_description
1 polymer ?
#
loop_
_entity_poly.entity_id
_entity_poly.type
_entity_poly.pdbx_seq_one_letter_code
_entity_poly.pdbx_strand_id
1 'polypeptide(L)'
;MRKQRYDRLYVEFIYYFNVERDYFECHEVMEELWLEEGRSPVYQGLLQVAVGLYHYRNGNVSGAKKLLSAALAKLRDRPAGQLGIDLAQLVEDSQIYLTRLERVSAEPFAFYDLDIRITDRDLAALVEELKLNPPHTGHKDD
;
A
#
# COMPACT_ATOMS: atom_id res chain seq x y z
N MET A 1 -4.91 17.58 24.64
CA MET A 1 -4.43 16.37 23.93
C MET A 1 -4.29 16.74 22.46
N ARG A 2 -3.10 16.59 21.87
CA ARG A 2 -2.95 16.74 20.41
C ARG A 2 -3.74 15.62 19.76
N LYS A 3 -4.72 15.95 18.90
CA LYS A 3 -5.36 14.95 18.04
C LYS A 3 -4.26 14.37 17.14
N GLN A 4 -4.09 13.06 17.15
CA GLN A 4 -3.08 12.40 16.32
C GLN A 4 -3.36 12.75 14.85
N ARG A 5 -2.32 13.18 14.13
CA ARG A 5 -2.45 13.77 12.79
C ARG A 5 -2.77 12.74 11.71
N TYR A 6 -2.42 11.48 11.96
CA TYR A 6 -2.66 10.34 11.09
C TYR A 6 -3.52 9.33 11.83
N ASP A 7 -4.42 8.69 11.09
CA ASP A 7 -5.21 7.57 11.60
C ASP A 7 -4.30 6.38 11.93
N ARG A 8 -4.60 5.64 12.99
CA ARG A 8 -3.83 4.45 13.41
C ARG A 8 -3.73 3.44 12.26
N LEU A 9 -4.84 3.13 11.60
CA LEU A 9 -4.91 2.13 10.53
C LEU A 9 -4.07 2.54 9.32
N TYR A 10 -3.97 3.85 9.05
CA TYR A 10 -3.10 4.36 8.00
C TYR A 10 -1.62 4.15 8.33
N VAL A 11 -1.21 4.39 9.58
CA VAL A 11 0.17 4.14 10.02
C VAL A 11 0.50 2.65 9.95
N GLU A 12 -0.42 1.79 10.39
CA GLU A 12 -0.27 0.32 10.33
C GLU A 12 -0.16 -0.18 8.88
N PHE A 13 -0.97 0.35 7.96
CA PHE A 13 -0.84 0.04 6.54
C PHE A 13 0.57 0.31 6.01
N ILE A 14 1.15 1.47 6.34
CA ILE A 14 2.51 1.83 5.89
C ILE A 14 3.54 0.90 6.53
N TYR A 15 3.36 0.55 7.81
CA TYR A 15 4.21 -0.42 8.50
C TYR A 15 4.17 -1.79 7.82
N TYR A 16 2.99 -2.36 7.59
CA TYR A 16 2.86 -3.66 6.94
C TYR A 16 3.38 -3.64 5.49
N PHE A 17 3.19 -2.54 4.77
CA PHE A 17 3.66 -2.41 3.40
C PHE A 17 5.19 -2.31 3.30
N ASN A 18 5.81 -1.46 4.12
CA ASN A 18 7.24 -1.14 4.01
C ASN A 18 8.14 -2.05 4.86
N VAL A 19 7.66 -2.51 6.01
CA VAL A 19 8.48 -3.20 7.02
C VAL A 19 8.24 -4.70 6.98
N GLU A 20 7.03 -5.15 7.29
CA GLU A 20 6.72 -6.60 7.35
C GLU A 20 6.56 -7.22 5.96
N ARG A 21 6.26 -6.40 4.95
CA ARG A 21 5.86 -6.85 3.60
C ARG A 21 4.65 -7.79 3.65
N ASP A 22 3.76 -7.56 4.60
CA ASP A 22 2.53 -8.31 4.78
C ASP A 22 1.38 -7.60 4.06
N TYR A 23 1.20 -7.96 2.80
CA TYR A 23 0.13 -7.37 1.99
C TYR A 23 -1.26 -7.89 2.33
N PHE A 24 -1.38 -8.97 3.11
CA PHE A 24 -2.65 -9.41 3.65
C PHE A 24 -3.07 -8.48 4.78
N GLU A 25 -2.18 -8.21 5.74
CA GLU A 25 -2.48 -7.25 6.82
C GLU A 25 -2.70 -5.83 6.28
N CYS A 26 -2.00 -5.43 5.20
CA CYS A 26 -2.33 -4.20 4.47
C CYS A 26 -3.79 -4.17 3.97
N HIS A 27 -4.34 -5.32 3.57
CA HIS A 27 -5.74 -5.40 3.15
C HIS A 27 -6.68 -5.11 4.31
N GLU A 28 -6.51 -5.83 5.42
CA GLU A 28 -7.40 -5.74 6.58
C GLU A 28 -7.47 -4.30 7.11
N VAL A 29 -6.32 -3.70 7.43
CA VAL A 29 -6.29 -2.37 8.07
C VAL A 29 -6.75 -1.26 7.13
N MET A 30 -6.45 -1.36 5.84
CA MET A 30 -6.86 -0.32 4.87
C MET A 30 -8.31 -0.49 4.42
N GLU A 31 -8.86 -1.71 4.40
CA GLU A 31 -10.29 -1.91 4.16
C GLU A 31 -11.12 -1.31 5.30
N GLU A 32 -10.72 -1.55 6.55
CA GLU A 32 -11.35 -0.94 7.74
C GLU A 32 -11.33 0.58 7.63
N LEU A 33 -10.16 1.19 7.41
CA LEU A 33 -10.02 2.65 7.28
C LEU A 33 -10.83 3.19 6.09
N TRP A 34 -10.80 2.51 4.94
CA TRP A 34 -11.53 2.94 3.75
C TRP A 34 -13.03 2.96 4.00
N LEU A 35 -13.58 1.98 4.72
CA LEU A 35 -15.00 1.93 5.09
C LEU A 35 -15.37 3.04 6.08
N GLU A 36 -14.53 3.29 7.09
CA GLU A 36 -14.75 4.34 8.10
C GLU A 36 -14.69 5.76 7.51
N GLU A 37 -13.74 6.01 6.62
CA GLU A 37 -13.50 7.33 5.99
C GLU A 37 -14.39 7.58 4.76
N GLY A 38 -15.59 6.99 4.73
CA GLY A 38 -16.60 7.27 3.70
C GLY A 38 -16.20 6.81 2.29
N ARG A 39 -15.37 5.77 2.20
CA ARG A 39 -14.92 5.15 0.94
C ARG A 39 -14.04 6.05 0.06
N SER A 40 -13.16 6.83 0.68
CA SER A 40 -12.18 7.67 -0.01
C SER A 40 -11.42 6.95 -1.14
N PRO A 41 -11.42 7.46 -2.39
CA PRO A 41 -10.77 6.79 -3.51
C PRO A 41 -9.24 6.65 -3.37
N VAL A 42 -8.58 7.54 -2.61
CA VAL A 42 -7.12 7.44 -2.41
C VAL A 42 -6.77 6.22 -1.55
N TYR A 43 -7.53 5.96 -0.49
CA TYR A 43 -7.35 4.76 0.36
C TYR A 43 -7.63 3.48 -0.41
N GLN A 44 -8.70 3.48 -1.23
CA GLN A 44 -8.96 2.37 -2.13
C GLN A 44 -7.82 2.15 -3.14
N GLY A 45 -7.19 3.23 -3.62
CA GLY A 45 -6.03 3.15 -4.50
C GLY A 45 -4.83 2.49 -3.81
N LEU A 46 -4.50 2.91 -2.59
CA LEU A 46 -3.41 2.31 -1.78
C LEU A 46 -3.67 0.83 -1.47
N LEU A 47 -4.89 0.49 -1.05
CA LEU A 47 -5.34 -0.89 -0.87
C LEU A 47 -5.09 -1.73 -2.14
N GLN A 48 -5.50 -1.21 -3.31
CA GLN A 48 -5.34 -1.92 -4.57
C GLN A 48 -3.88 -2.10 -4.99
N VAL A 49 -2.97 -1.21 -4.59
CA VAL A 49 -1.51 -1.44 -4.79
C VAL A 49 -1.07 -2.65 -3.97
N ALA A 50 -1.34 -2.67 -2.67
CA ALA A 50 -0.93 -3.78 -1.79
C ALA A 50 -1.51 -5.13 -2.25
N VAL A 51 -2.82 -5.18 -2.52
CA VAL A 51 -3.49 -6.40 -2.99
C VAL A 51 -2.99 -6.79 -4.39
N GLY A 52 -2.66 -5.84 -5.25
CA GLY A 52 -2.03 -6.09 -6.55
C GLY A 52 -0.69 -6.81 -6.43
N LEU A 53 0.16 -6.37 -5.50
CA LEU A 53 1.44 -7.03 -5.18
C LEU A 53 1.23 -8.42 -4.58
N TYR A 54 0.28 -8.57 -3.65
CA TYR A 54 -0.11 -9.86 -3.08
C TYR A 54 -0.51 -10.87 -4.15
N HIS A 55 -1.35 -10.47 -5.10
CA HIS A 55 -1.75 -11.34 -6.21
C HIS A 55 -0.56 -11.80 -7.03
N TYR A 56 0.38 -10.91 -7.34
CA TYR A 56 1.55 -11.32 -8.12
C TYR A 56 2.49 -12.24 -7.35
N ARG A 57 2.73 -11.95 -6.06
CA ARG A 57 3.49 -12.82 -5.16
C ARG A 57 2.94 -14.25 -5.14
N ASN A 58 1.61 -14.40 -5.25
CA ASN A 58 0.92 -15.68 -5.28
C ASN A 58 0.66 -16.24 -6.70
N GLY A 59 1.36 -15.74 -7.72
CA GLY A 59 1.29 -16.24 -9.10
C GLY A 59 0.04 -15.80 -9.89
N ASN A 60 -0.84 -14.98 -9.31
CA ASN A 60 -2.02 -14.46 -9.98
C ASN A 60 -1.71 -13.16 -10.75
N VAL A 61 -1.07 -13.33 -11.91
CA VAL A 61 -0.69 -12.22 -12.80
C VAL A 61 -1.90 -11.41 -13.28
N SER A 62 -3.01 -12.07 -13.62
CA SER A 62 -4.20 -11.37 -14.14
C SER A 62 -4.85 -10.48 -13.06
N GLY A 63 -4.92 -10.97 -11.82
CA GLY A 63 -5.40 -10.21 -10.67
C GLY A 63 -4.52 -9.00 -10.39
N ALA A 64 -3.21 -9.19 -10.39
CA ALA A 64 -2.24 -8.12 -10.19
C ALA A 64 -2.39 -6.98 -11.21
N LYS A 65 -2.47 -7.31 -12.51
CA LYS A 65 -2.68 -6.31 -13.58
C LYS A 65 -3.94 -5.50 -13.37
N LYS A 66 -5.06 -6.18 -13.07
CA LYS A 66 -6.37 -5.55 -12.87
C LYS A 66 -6.33 -4.56 -11.71
N LEU A 67 -5.75 -4.96 -10.58
CA LEU A 67 -5.72 -4.15 -9.37
C LEU A 67 -4.75 -2.97 -9.49
N LEU A 68 -3.55 -3.17 -10.01
CA LEU A 68 -2.60 -2.07 -10.22
C LEU A 68 -3.12 -1.04 -11.23
N SER A 69 -3.78 -1.48 -12.30
CA SER A 69 -4.45 -0.57 -13.24
C SER A 69 -5.56 0.25 -12.56
N ALA A 70 -6.39 -0.41 -11.74
CA ALA A 70 -7.46 0.25 -10.98
C ALA A 70 -6.92 1.21 -9.90
N ALA A 71 -5.78 0.87 -9.27
CA ALA A 71 -5.09 1.72 -8.31
C ALA A 71 -4.60 3.01 -8.98
N LEU A 72 -3.89 2.88 -10.10
CA LEU A 72 -3.35 4.00 -10.87
C LEU A 72 -4.45 4.98 -11.29
N ALA A 73 -5.63 4.48 -11.70
CA ALA A 73 -6.78 5.31 -12.04
C ALA A 73 -7.31 6.17 -10.86
N LYS A 74 -7.02 5.80 -9.61
CA LYS A 74 -7.45 6.54 -8.41
C LYS A 74 -6.38 7.48 -7.86
N LEU A 75 -5.12 7.17 -8.13
CA LEU A 75 -3.96 7.83 -7.53
C LEU A 75 -3.31 8.89 -8.44
N ARG A 76 -3.32 8.73 -9.77
CA ARG A 76 -2.57 9.60 -10.71
C ARG A 76 -2.88 11.09 -10.59
N ASP A 77 -4.14 11.46 -10.34
CA ASP A 77 -4.58 12.87 -10.29
C ASP A 77 -4.52 13.47 -8.87
N ARG A 78 -3.91 12.76 -7.91
CA ARG A 78 -3.83 13.20 -6.52
C ARG A 78 -2.57 14.05 -6.29
N PRO A 79 -2.62 15.05 -5.39
CA PRO A 79 -1.44 15.84 -5.04
C PRO A 79 -0.31 14.96 -4.50
N ALA A 80 0.91 15.19 -4.98
CA ALA A 80 2.08 14.37 -4.62
C ALA A 80 2.36 14.30 -3.11
N GLY A 81 2.08 15.37 -2.36
CA GLY A 81 2.28 15.44 -0.90
C GLY A 81 1.06 15.08 -0.06
N GLN A 82 0.01 14.51 -0.66
CA GLN A 82 -1.15 14.05 0.10
C GLN A 82 -0.74 12.89 1.04
N LEU A 83 -1.38 12.80 2.22
CA LEU A 83 -1.18 11.73 3.20
C LEU A 83 0.23 11.64 3.83
N GLY A 84 1.14 12.58 3.57
CA GLY A 84 2.48 12.57 4.16
C GLY A 84 3.45 11.55 3.52
N ILE A 85 3.13 11.10 2.31
CA ILE A 85 3.96 10.19 1.50
C ILE A 85 4.29 10.85 0.16
N ASP A 86 5.28 10.30 -0.56
CA ASP A 86 5.58 10.65 -1.95
C ASP A 86 4.66 9.85 -2.88
N LEU A 87 3.43 10.33 -3.03
CA LEU A 87 2.42 9.60 -3.79
C LEU A 87 2.78 9.54 -5.29
N ALA A 88 3.49 10.55 -5.79
CA ALA A 88 3.95 10.56 -7.17
C ALA A 88 4.94 9.42 -7.45
N GLN A 89 5.91 9.19 -6.54
CA GLN A 89 6.84 8.08 -6.65
C GLN A 89 6.12 6.72 -6.63
N LEU A 90 5.17 6.53 -5.70
CA LEU A 90 4.41 5.28 -5.63
C LEU A 90 3.63 5.01 -6.94
N VAL A 91 3.05 6.05 -7.53
CA VAL A 91 2.34 5.96 -8.82
C VAL A 91 3.31 5.58 -9.95
N GLU A 92 4.49 6.18 -10.01
CA GLU A 92 5.52 5.85 -10.98
C GLU A 92 5.98 4.39 -10.84
N ASP A 93 6.33 3.98 -9.62
CA ASP A 93 6.79 2.62 -9.33
C ASP A 93 5.70 1.58 -9.66
N SER A 94 4.45 1.86 -9.31
CA SER A 94 3.29 1.02 -9.65
C SER A 94 3.06 0.93 -11.16
N GLN A 95 3.29 2.01 -11.90
CA GLN A 95 3.18 2.04 -13.35
C GLN A 95 4.28 1.19 -14.00
N ILE A 96 5.52 1.31 -13.54
CA ILE A 96 6.64 0.48 -13.99
C ILE A 96 6.31 -1.00 -13.74
N TYR A 97 5.83 -1.33 -12.54
CA TYR A 97 5.44 -2.69 -12.18
C TYR A 97 4.35 -3.25 -13.11
N LEU A 98 3.30 -2.47 -13.36
CA LEU A 98 2.22 -2.85 -14.27
C LEU A 98 2.74 -3.10 -15.69
N THR A 99 3.60 -2.23 -16.22
CA THR A 99 4.19 -2.40 -17.55
C THR A 99 5.04 -3.67 -17.65
N ARG A 100 5.77 -4.04 -16.58
CA ARG A 100 6.49 -5.32 -16.53
C ARG A 100 5.53 -6.50 -16.50
N LEU A 101 4.45 -6.42 -15.70
CA LEU A 101 3.42 -7.46 -15.68
C LEU A 101 2.79 -7.64 -17.07
N GLU A 102 2.49 -6.56 -17.77
CA GLU A 102 1.93 -6.61 -19.13
C GLU A 102 2.80 -7.43 -20.09
N ARG A 103 4.12 -7.39 -19.92
CA ARG A 103 5.11 -8.11 -20.74
C ARG A 103 5.60 -9.43 -20.15
N VAL A 104 5.10 -9.85 -18.98
CA VAL A 104 5.66 -10.98 -18.21
C VAL A 104 5.70 -12.31 -18.96
N SER A 105 4.85 -12.50 -19.98
CA SER A 105 4.89 -13.70 -20.84
C SER A 105 6.08 -13.73 -21.79
N ALA A 106 6.59 -12.57 -22.20
CA ALA A 106 7.76 -12.45 -23.08
C ALA A 106 9.04 -12.16 -22.28
N GLU A 107 8.92 -11.35 -21.22
CA GLU A 107 10.01 -10.91 -20.35
C GLU A 107 9.64 -11.19 -18.89
N PRO A 108 9.78 -12.45 -18.42
CA PRO A 108 9.48 -12.79 -17.03
C PRO A 108 10.39 -12.00 -16.08
N PHE A 109 9.84 -11.61 -14.94
CA PHE A 109 10.63 -11.04 -13.85
C PHE A 109 10.26 -11.71 -12.53
N ALA A 110 11.19 -11.67 -11.58
CA ALA A 110 10.91 -12.11 -10.22
C ALA A 110 10.06 -11.06 -9.51
N PHE A 111 9.17 -11.50 -8.63
CA PHE A 111 8.49 -10.61 -7.69
C PHE A 111 9.51 -9.76 -6.91
N TYR A 112 9.19 -8.49 -6.72
CA TYR A 112 9.88 -7.59 -5.81
C TYR A 112 8.86 -6.67 -5.12
N ASP A 113 9.20 -6.21 -3.92
CA ASP A 113 8.37 -5.27 -3.17
C ASP A 113 8.53 -3.84 -3.68
N LEU A 114 7.51 -3.02 -3.44
CA LEU A 114 7.58 -1.57 -3.63
C LEU A 114 7.76 -0.88 -2.28
N ASP A 115 8.25 0.36 -2.28
CA ASP A 115 8.35 1.17 -1.06
C ASP A 115 7.46 2.40 -1.13
N ILE A 116 6.71 2.65 -0.06
CA ILE A 116 6.03 3.93 0.13
C ILE A 116 7.00 4.87 0.82
N ARG A 117 7.57 5.80 0.06
CA ARG A 117 8.45 6.83 0.61
C ARG A 117 7.66 7.80 1.48
N ILE A 118 8.00 7.86 2.77
CA ILE A 118 7.40 8.80 3.72
C ILE A 118 8.08 10.17 3.58
N THR A 119 7.29 11.23 3.47
CA THR A 119 7.77 12.62 3.33
C THR A 119 7.49 13.46 4.58
N ASP A 120 6.47 13.11 5.35
CA ASP A 120 6.15 13.79 6.61
C ASP A 120 6.86 13.16 7.81
N ARG A 121 7.53 13.98 8.63
CA ARG A 121 8.32 13.51 9.77
C ARG A 121 7.47 12.91 10.88
N ASP A 122 6.23 13.37 11.08
CA ASP A 122 5.35 12.85 12.11
C ASP A 122 4.90 11.43 11.72
N LEU A 123 4.55 11.21 10.45
CA LEU A 123 4.21 9.87 9.95
C LEU A 123 5.41 8.92 10.06
N ALA A 124 6.61 9.38 9.70
CA ALA A 124 7.81 8.58 9.81
C ALA A 124 8.07 8.15 11.26
N ALA A 125 7.94 9.08 12.22
CA ALA A 125 8.11 8.78 13.64
C ALA A 125 7.10 7.73 14.14
N LEU A 126 5.84 7.81 13.72
CA LEU A 126 4.80 6.84 14.09
C LEU A 126 5.11 5.44 13.54
N VAL A 127 5.60 5.34 12.31
CA VAL A 127 6.01 4.04 11.71
C VAL A 127 7.24 3.47 12.42
N GLU A 128 8.22 4.30 12.80
CA GLU A 128 9.36 3.86 13.61
C GLU A 128 8.92 3.36 15.00
N GLU A 129 7.89 3.95 15.59
CA GLU A 129 7.33 3.50 16.87
C GLU A 129 6.72 2.09 16.77
N LEU A 130 6.05 1.78 15.65
CA LEU A 130 5.51 0.44 15.37
C LEU A 130 6.61 -0.61 15.15
N LYS A 131 7.80 -0.24 14.66
CA LYS A 131 8.93 -1.19 14.60
C LYS A 131 9.40 -1.65 15.97
N LEU A 132 9.25 -0.79 16.98
CA LEU A 132 9.59 -1.10 18.37
C LEU A 132 8.43 -1.82 19.08
N ASN A 133 7.20 -1.50 18.70
CA ASN A 133 5.98 -2.07 19.27
C ASN A 133 5.02 -2.48 18.14
N PRO A 134 5.26 -3.63 17.48
CA PRO A 134 4.45 -4.05 16.35
C PRO A 134 2.98 -4.21 16.74
N PRO A 135 2.04 -3.91 15.83
CA PRO A 135 0.63 -4.16 16.08
C PRO A 135 0.41 -5.65 16.33
N HIS A 136 -0.52 -5.99 17.23
CA HIS A 136 -0.95 -7.38 17.37
C HIS A 136 -1.83 -7.76 16.19
N THR A 137 -1.30 -8.56 15.27
CA THR A 137 -2.05 -9.15 14.17
C THR A 137 -3.12 -10.08 14.73
N GLY A 138 -4.38 -9.87 14.33
CA GLY A 138 -5.53 -10.65 14.81
C GLY A 138 -5.63 -12.05 14.21
N HIS A 139 -4.68 -12.45 13.37
CA HIS A 139 -4.62 -13.80 12.82
C HIS A 139 -4.38 -14.82 13.93
N LYS A 140 -5.46 -15.52 14.28
CA LYS A 140 -5.33 -16.90 14.73
C LYS A 140 -4.55 -17.63 13.64
N ASP A 141 -3.40 -18.17 14.01
CA ASP A 141 -2.66 -19.11 13.18
C ASP A 141 -3.65 -20.15 12.61
N ASP A 142 -3.70 -20.23 11.28
CA ASP A 142 -4.29 -21.26 10.41
C ASP A 142 -5.78 -21.71 10.58
#